data_AF-A0A6C0DXE4-F1
#
_entry.id   AF-A0A6C0DXE4-F1
#
_cell.length_a   1.000
_cell.length_b   1.000
_cell.length_c   1.000
_cell.angle_alpha   90.00
_cell.angle_beta   90.00
_cell.angle_gamma   90.00
#
_symmetry.space_group_name_H-M   'P 1'
#
loop_
_entity.id
_entity.type
_entity.pdbx_description
1 polymer ?
#
loop_
_entity_poly.entity_id
_entity_poly.type
_entity_poly.pdbx_seq_one_letter_code
_entity_poly.pdbx_strand_id
1 'polypeptide(L)'
;MATDAFYNFSNKVDNENDSIKLNIDELYTKKQQQDLNILNNYNKILLRIHNKIKYVSKNLVNENCCWYVMPEVIIGIPMYDYRDCTAYVIEKLRENKFVVRYTHPNLLFISWKHWVPSYVRNEIKKKTGTLVDEFGNIITNNTQEIKNENESNSNELLFSSTKQIKNTNNTINNYKDTKSYKPSGNLVYNNNLLERLKV
;
A
#
# COMPACT_ATOMS: atom_id res chain seq x y z
N MET A 1 -30.59 49.24 -4.36
CA MET A 1 -29.54 48.88 -3.39
C MET A 1 -29.58 47.38 -3.23
N ALA A 2 -28.54 46.68 -3.68
CA ALA A 2 -28.41 45.24 -3.46
C ALA A 2 -28.26 45.02 -1.95
N THR A 3 -29.24 44.36 -1.34
CA THR A 3 -29.11 43.89 0.04
C THR A 3 -28.06 42.80 0.02
N ASP A 4 -26.86 43.09 0.51
CA ASP A 4 -25.82 42.08 0.68
C ASP A 4 -26.41 40.90 1.45
N ALA A 5 -26.34 39.71 0.86
CA ALA A 5 -26.85 38.47 1.45
C ALA A 5 -26.19 38.14 2.82
N PHE A 6 -25.14 38.87 3.19
CA PHE A 6 -24.45 38.81 4.47
C PHE A 6 -25.14 39.59 5.60
N TYR A 7 -26.06 40.51 5.29
CA TYR A 7 -26.64 41.45 6.27
C TYR A 7 -28.04 41.08 6.75
N ASN A 8 -28.42 39.79 6.68
CA ASN A 8 -29.67 39.32 7.29
C ASN A 8 -29.40 38.66 8.65
N PHE A 9 -28.86 39.44 9.60
CA PHE A 9 -28.75 39.05 11.00
C PHE A 9 -30.17 39.09 11.58
N SER A 10 -30.88 37.97 11.47
CA SER A 10 -32.23 37.81 11.99
C SER A 10 -32.30 38.27 13.45
N ASN A 11 -33.14 39.26 13.72
CA ASN A 11 -33.57 39.76 15.04
C ASN A 11 -34.02 38.60 15.95
N LYS A 12 -33.09 37.91 16.60
CA LYS A 12 -33.37 37.06 17.75
C LYS A 12 -32.92 37.84 18.99
N VAL A 13 -33.92 38.49 19.57
CA VAL A 13 -34.06 38.91 20.97
C VAL A 13 -32.79 38.68 21.81
N ASP A 14 -32.16 39.79 22.21
CA ASP A 14 -31.07 39.83 23.17
C ASP A 14 -31.51 39.12 24.46
N ASN A 15 -31.08 37.88 24.66
CA ASN A 15 -31.24 37.20 25.94
C ASN A 15 -30.17 37.77 26.88
N GLU A 16 -30.61 38.42 27.97
CA GLU A 16 -29.76 39.11 28.96
C GLU A 16 -28.76 38.21 29.71
N ASN A 17 -28.66 36.92 29.36
CA ASN A 17 -27.75 35.93 29.96
C ASN A 17 -26.63 35.45 29.03
N ASP A 18 -26.46 36.06 27.86
CA ASP A 18 -25.32 35.75 27.01
C ASP A 18 -24.04 36.31 27.63
N SER A 19 -23.10 35.43 28.01
CA SER A 19 -21.80 35.89 28.48
C SER A 19 -21.16 36.73 27.39
N ILE A 20 -20.81 37.98 27.72
CA ILE A 20 -20.14 38.95 26.84
C ILE A 20 -18.91 38.34 26.15
N LYS A 21 -18.29 37.33 26.78
CA LYS A 21 -17.20 36.54 26.22
C LYS A 21 -17.75 35.40 25.35
N LEU A 22 -17.66 35.58 24.04
CA LEU A 22 -17.88 34.55 23.03
C LEU A 22 -16.83 33.43 23.12
N ASN A 23 -17.27 32.17 23.06
CA ASN A 23 -16.36 31.04 22.91
C ASN A 23 -15.95 30.89 21.43
N ILE A 24 -14.65 31.04 21.15
CA ILE A 24 -14.10 30.95 19.79
C ILE A 24 -14.33 29.56 19.19
N ASP A 25 -14.37 28.50 20.01
CA ASP A 25 -14.56 27.12 19.53
C ASP A 25 -15.96 26.88 18.96
N GLU A 26 -16.98 27.56 19.50
CA GLU A 26 -18.35 27.43 19.03
C GLU A 26 -18.52 27.86 17.57
N LEU A 27 -17.64 28.77 17.12
CA LEU A 27 -17.60 29.25 15.73
C LEU A 27 -17.22 28.14 14.73
N TYR A 28 -16.57 27.07 15.20
CA TYR A 28 -16.12 25.95 14.36
C TYR A 28 -17.08 24.76 14.35
N THR A 29 -18.17 24.79 15.12
CA THR A 29 -19.15 23.69 15.24
C THR A 29 -19.70 23.23 13.90
N LYS A 30 -20.09 24.16 13.03
CA LYS A 30 -20.60 23.85 11.68
C LYS A 30 -19.55 23.16 10.80
N LYS A 31 -18.30 23.63 10.87
CA LYS A 31 -17.19 23.03 10.12
C LYS A 31 -16.90 21.62 10.61
N GLN A 32 -16.82 21.44 11.93
CA GLN A 32 -16.64 20.12 12.54
C GLN A 32 -17.75 19.15 12.12
N GLN A 33 -19.01 19.60 12.12
CA GLN A 33 -20.13 18.79 11.66
C GLN A 33 -20.01 18.40 10.18
N GLN A 34 -19.54 19.30 9.32
CA GLN A 34 -19.26 19.00 7.91
C GLN A 34 -18.15 17.95 7.77
N ASP A 35 -17.05 18.09 8.49
CA ASP A 35 -15.93 17.15 8.46
C ASP A 35 -16.35 15.75 8.92
N LEU A 36 -17.14 15.66 10.00
CA LEU A 36 -17.71 14.41 10.49
C LEU A 36 -18.66 13.77 9.46
N ASN A 37 -19.45 14.56 8.76
CA ASN A 37 -20.32 14.07 7.70
C ASN A 37 -19.52 13.49 6.53
N ILE A 38 -18.43 14.16 6.11
CA ILE A 38 -17.52 13.66 5.07
C ILE A 38 -16.93 12.31 5.48
N LEU A 39 -16.42 12.20 6.71
CA LEU A 39 -15.88 10.94 7.24
C LEU A 39 -16.93 9.82 7.23
N ASN A 40 -18.14 10.11 7.70
CA ASN A 40 -19.25 9.15 7.66
C ASN A 40 -19.58 8.70 6.24
N ASN A 41 -19.47 9.58 5.26
CA ASN A 41 -19.69 9.25 3.85
C ASN A 41 -18.59 8.35 3.29
N TYR A 42 -17.33 8.61 3.64
CA TYR A 42 -16.21 7.74 3.27
C TYR A 42 -16.37 6.34 3.88
N ASN A 43 -16.80 6.25 5.13
CA ASN A 43 -17.11 4.98 5.80
C ASN A 43 -18.22 4.19 5.08
N LYS A 44 -19.25 4.85 4.57
CA LYS A 44 -20.31 4.19 3.77
C LYS A 44 -19.75 3.58 2.49
N ILE A 45 -18.84 4.26 1.81
CA ILE A 45 -18.21 3.76 0.58
C ILE A 45 -17.31 2.58 0.91
N LEU A 46 -16.51 2.68 1.97
CA LEU A 46 -15.69 1.57 2.46
C LEU A 46 -16.55 0.33 2.77
N LEU A 47 -17.70 0.50 3.43
CA LEU A 47 -18.63 -0.58 3.71
C LEU A 47 -19.18 -1.23 2.43
N ARG A 48 -19.49 -0.44 1.40
CA ARG A 48 -19.92 -0.97 0.08
C ARG A 48 -18.83 -1.83 -0.55
N ILE A 49 -17.58 -1.40 -0.48
CA ILE A 49 -16.44 -2.17 -0.98
C ILE A 49 -16.28 -3.48 -0.21
N HIS A 50 -16.36 -3.45 1.12
CA HIS A 50 -16.32 -4.67 1.93
C HIS A 50 -17.45 -5.65 1.59
N ASN A 51 -18.67 -5.15 1.37
CA ASN A 51 -19.79 -5.98 0.95
C ASN A 51 -19.56 -6.59 -0.45
N LYS A 52 -18.98 -5.82 -1.38
CA LYS A 52 -18.58 -6.32 -2.70
C LYS A 52 -17.53 -7.43 -2.57
N ILE A 53 -16.51 -7.26 -1.74
CA ILE A 53 -15.48 -8.27 -1.47
C ILE A 53 -16.12 -9.55 -0.92
N LYS A 54 -17.00 -9.44 0.09
CA LYS A 54 -17.73 -10.59 0.65
C LYS A 54 -18.58 -11.31 -0.39
N TYR A 55 -19.28 -10.54 -1.24
CA TYR A 55 -20.07 -11.10 -2.33
C TYR A 55 -19.21 -11.87 -3.33
N VAL A 56 -18.11 -11.28 -3.78
CA VAL A 56 -17.15 -11.92 -4.71
C VAL A 56 -16.59 -13.19 -4.09
N SER A 57 -16.10 -13.14 -2.85
CA SER A 57 -15.55 -14.31 -2.15
C SER A 57 -16.56 -15.45 -2.00
N LYS A 58 -17.86 -15.15 -1.90
CA LYS A 58 -18.91 -16.17 -1.79
C LYS A 58 -19.22 -16.83 -3.14
N ASN A 59 -19.19 -16.06 -4.22
CA ASN A 59 -19.61 -16.55 -5.53
C ASN A 59 -18.47 -17.13 -6.36
N LEU A 60 -17.25 -16.61 -6.19
CA LEU A 60 -16.06 -16.99 -6.96
C LEU A 60 -15.06 -17.67 -6.04
N VAL A 61 -15.20 -18.99 -5.88
CA VAL A 61 -14.37 -19.80 -4.97
C VAL A 61 -12.89 -19.80 -5.38
N ASN A 62 -12.60 -19.69 -6.68
CA ASN A 62 -11.25 -19.79 -7.23
C ASN A 62 -10.54 -18.43 -7.36
N GLU A 63 -11.26 -17.32 -7.24
CA GLU A 63 -10.73 -15.98 -7.46
C GLU A 63 -10.74 -15.15 -6.17
N ASN A 64 -9.53 -14.85 -5.69
CA ASN A 64 -9.32 -14.07 -4.46
C ASN A 64 -8.99 -12.60 -4.76
N CYS A 65 -9.67 -12.03 -5.76
CA CYS A 65 -9.51 -10.63 -6.17
C CYS A 65 -10.82 -10.01 -6.61
N CYS A 66 -10.91 -8.69 -6.53
CA CYS A 66 -12.08 -7.91 -6.91
C CYS A 66 -11.66 -6.61 -7.56
N TRP A 67 -12.38 -6.24 -8.61
CA TRP A 67 -12.34 -4.92 -9.22
C TRP A 67 -13.51 -4.09 -8.70
N TYR A 68 -13.22 -2.86 -8.29
CA TYR A 68 -14.22 -1.92 -7.83
C TYR A 68 -14.07 -0.58 -8.55
N VAL A 69 -15.16 -0.09 -9.13
CA VAL A 69 -15.20 1.23 -9.76
C VAL A 69 -15.59 2.24 -8.71
N MET A 70 -14.70 3.20 -8.45
CA MET A 70 -14.94 4.26 -7.48
C MET A 70 -15.93 5.29 -8.06
N PRO A 71 -17.01 5.65 -7.33
CA PRO A 71 -17.90 6.69 -7.78
C PRO A 71 -17.20 8.05 -7.77
N GLU A 72 -17.26 8.76 -8.90
CA GLU A 72 -16.72 10.12 -9.05
C GLU A 72 -17.65 11.17 -8.42
N VAL A 73 -18.95 10.93 -8.47
CA VAL A 73 -19.99 11.78 -7.87
C VAL A 73 -21.00 10.92 -7.14
N ILE A 74 -21.52 11.43 -6.01
CA ILE A 74 -22.57 10.75 -5.25
C ILE A 74 -23.68 11.76 -4.97
N ILE A 75 -24.89 11.43 -5.43
CA ILE A 75 -26.06 12.28 -5.21
C ILE A 75 -26.36 12.39 -3.71
N GLY A 76 -26.64 13.62 -3.25
CA GLY A 76 -26.98 13.87 -1.84
C GLY A 76 -25.79 13.94 -0.88
N ILE A 77 -24.54 13.89 -1.38
CA ILE A 77 -23.35 14.14 -0.57
C ILE A 77 -22.75 15.48 -0.98
N PRO A 78 -22.86 16.52 -0.12
CA PRO A 78 -22.23 17.81 -0.40
C PRO A 78 -20.70 17.66 -0.34
N MET A 79 -19.98 18.39 -1.21
CA MET A 79 -18.51 18.51 -1.19
C MET A 79 -17.75 17.17 -1.21
N TYR A 80 -18.24 16.19 -1.97
CA TYR A 80 -17.54 14.92 -2.15
C TYR A 80 -16.30 15.10 -3.03
N ASP A 81 -15.11 14.84 -2.47
CA ASP A 81 -13.87 14.72 -3.23
C ASP A 81 -13.54 13.24 -3.45
N TYR A 82 -13.52 12.83 -4.72
CA TYR A 82 -13.19 11.46 -5.11
C TYR A 82 -11.74 11.09 -4.79
N ARG A 83 -10.79 12.03 -4.85
CA ARG A 83 -9.36 11.79 -4.63
C ARG A 83 -9.11 11.45 -3.18
N ASP A 84 -9.61 12.30 -2.28
CA ASP A 84 -9.49 12.13 -0.85
C ASP A 84 -10.21 10.86 -0.39
N CYS A 85 -11.41 10.60 -0.93
CA CYS A 85 -12.13 9.37 -0.63
C CYS A 85 -11.37 8.12 -1.09
N THR A 86 -10.77 8.16 -2.29
CA THR A 86 -9.98 7.03 -2.82
C THR A 86 -8.74 6.79 -1.97
N ALA A 87 -8.01 7.84 -1.59
CA ALA A 87 -6.85 7.75 -0.73
C ALA A 87 -7.22 7.14 0.64
N TYR A 88 -8.30 7.63 1.26
CA TYR A 88 -8.81 7.12 2.53
C TYR A 88 -9.17 5.63 2.45
N VAL A 89 -9.89 5.22 1.41
CA VAL A 89 -10.27 3.82 1.19
C VAL A 89 -9.04 2.93 0.99
N ILE A 90 -8.05 3.38 0.21
CA ILE A 90 -6.81 2.63 -0.02
C ILE A 90 -6.07 2.41 1.30
N GLU A 91 -5.93 3.45 2.12
CA GLU A 91 -5.28 3.36 3.43
C GLU A 91 -6.01 2.37 4.35
N LYS A 92 -7.33 2.50 4.47
CA LYS A 92 -8.15 1.60 5.31
C LYS A 92 -8.14 0.15 4.84
N LEU A 93 -8.08 -0.09 3.54
CA LEU A 93 -7.94 -1.45 3.01
C LEU A 93 -6.54 -2.04 3.25
N ARG A 94 -5.49 -1.21 3.19
CA ARG A 94 -4.12 -1.64 3.50
C ARG A 94 -3.93 -1.95 4.97
N GLU A 95 -4.53 -1.17 5.88
CA GLU A 95 -4.58 -1.48 7.32
C GLU A 95 -5.16 -2.89 7.57
N ASN A 96 -6.17 -3.26 6.78
CA ASN A 96 -6.79 -4.60 6.78
C ASN A 96 -5.99 -5.68 6.03
N LYS A 97 -4.71 -5.42 5.70
CA LYS A 97 -3.79 -6.32 5.00
C LYS A 97 -4.25 -6.75 3.59
N PHE A 98 -5.13 -5.98 2.94
CA PHE A 98 -5.46 -6.19 1.53
C PHE A 98 -4.38 -5.60 0.63
N VAL A 99 -4.08 -6.28 -0.48
CA VAL A 99 -3.24 -5.73 -1.54
C VAL A 99 -4.12 -4.91 -2.46
N VAL A 100 -3.90 -3.59 -2.47
CA VAL A 100 -4.71 -2.62 -3.21
C VAL A 100 -3.87 -1.83 -4.19
N ARG A 101 -4.32 -1.77 -5.45
CA ARG A 101 -3.69 -1.01 -6.53
C ARG A 101 -4.72 -0.15 -7.25
N TYR A 102 -4.42 1.12 -7.42
CA TYR A 102 -5.26 2.06 -8.17
C TYR A 102 -4.85 2.08 -9.65
N THR A 103 -5.85 2.08 -10.52
CA THR A 103 -5.70 2.13 -11.98
C THR A 103 -6.59 3.24 -12.51
N HIS A 104 -6.01 4.15 -13.29
CA HIS A 104 -6.73 5.28 -13.89
C HIS A 104 -7.77 4.77 -14.92
N PRO A 105 -9.00 5.34 -14.99
CA PRO A 105 -9.45 6.60 -14.36
C PRO A 105 -10.00 6.51 -12.93
N ASN A 106 -10.71 5.44 -12.55
CA ASN A 106 -11.40 5.34 -11.26
C ASN A 106 -11.48 3.89 -10.74
N LEU A 107 -10.60 3.02 -11.24
CA LEU A 107 -10.68 1.59 -11.01
C LEU A 107 -9.72 1.17 -9.89
N LEU A 108 -10.25 0.45 -8.90
CA LEU A 108 -9.52 -0.09 -7.78
C LEU A 108 -9.41 -1.60 -7.90
N PHE A 109 -8.17 -2.11 -7.94
CA PHE A 109 -7.87 -3.52 -7.80
C PHE A 109 -7.65 -3.87 -6.33
N ILE A 110 -8.36 -4.86 -5.84
CA ILE A 110 -8.26 -5.36 -4.47
C ILE A 110 -8.02 -6.86 -4.52
N SER A 111 -7.01 -7.36 -3.81
CA SER A 111 -6.73 -8.79 -3.73
C SER A 111 -6.36 -9.23 -2.32
N TRP A 112 -6.75 -10.46 -2.00
CA TRP A 112 -6.43 -11.17 -0.75
C TRP A 112 -5.87 -12.57 -1.01
N LYS A 113 -5.37 -12.80 -2.23
CA LYS A 113 -4.79 -14.09 -2.64
C LYS A 113 -3.57 -14.49 -1.83
N HIS A 114 -2.83 -13.51 -1.29
CA HIS A 114 -1.66 -13.73 -0.43
C HIS A 114 -2.01 -14.22 0.98
N TRP A 115 -3.28 -14.14 1.38
CA TRP A 115 -3.71 -14.55 2.71
C TRP A 115 -3.91 -16.06 2.78
N VAL A 116 -3.19 -16.73 3.67
CA VAL A 116 -3.34 -18.18 3.92
C VAL A 116 -4.40 -18.41 5.00
N PRO A 117 -5.51 -19.11 4.72
CA PRO A 117 -6.55 -19.36 5.71
C PRO A 117 -6.06 -20.20 6.90
N SER A 118 -6.66 -19.96 8.08
CA SER A 118 -6.29 -20.66 9.33
C SER A 118 -6.37 -22.19 9.22
N TYR A 119 -7.38 -22.73 8.50
CA TYR A 119 -7.51 -24.17 8.31
C TYR A 119 -6.30 -24.77 7.57
N VAL A 120 -5.78 -24.08 6.55
CA VAL A 120 -4.59 -24.52 5.81
C VAL A 120 -3.36 -24.48 6.72
N ARG A 121 -3.18 -23.41 7.49
CA ARG A 121 -2.05 -23.26 8.43
C ARG A 121 -2.05 -24.36 9.49
N ASN A 122 -3.23 -24.71 10.02
CA ASN A 122 -3.37 -25.78 11.00
C ASN A 122 -3.00 -27.15 10.41
N GLU A 123 -3.40 -27.42 9.17
CA GLU A 123 -3.02 -28.67 8.49
C GLU A 123 -1.52 -28.74 8.18
N ILE A 124 -0.89 -27.63 7.78
CA ILE A 124 0.56 -27.56 7.58
C ILE A 124 1.30 -27.82 8.90
N LYS A 125 0.82 -27.21 9.99
CA LYS A 125 1.39 -27.40 11.33
C LYS A 125 1.30 -28.87 11.78
N LYS A 126 0.16 -29.53 11.56
CA LYS A 126 -0.01 -30.96 11.91
C LYS A 126 0.94 -31.87 11.11
N LYS A 127 1.12 -31.60 9.82
CA LYS A 127 1.93 -32.45 8.93
C LYS A 127 3.43 -32.21 9.06
N THR A 128 3.84 -30.96 9.20
CA THR A 128 5.26 -30.55 9.10
C THR A 128 5.85 -30.17 10.46
N GLY A 129 5.01 -29.94 11.48
CA GLY A 129 5.44 -29.46 12.79
C GLY A 129 5.83 -27.98 12.83
N THR A 130 5.90 -27.31 11.68
CA THR A 130 6.31 -25.91 11.54
C THR A 130 5.13 -24.95 11.69
N LEU A 131 5.34 -23.85 12.42
CA LEU A 131 4.40 -22.73 12.47
C LEU A 131 4.58 -21.85 11.23
N VAL A 132 3.46 -21.49 10.61
CA VAL A 132 3.42 -20.66 9.40
C VAL A 132 2.56 -19.43 9.67
N ASP A 133 3.03 -18.28 9.19
CA ASP A 133 2.36 -16.99 9.30
C ASP A 133 1.21 -16.84 8.27
N GLU A 134 0.46 -15.76 8.39
CA GLU A 134 -0.68 -15.39 7.56
C GLU A 134 -0.32 -15.20 6.07
N PHE A 135 0.93 -14.86 5.81
CA PHE A 135 1.50 -14.69 4.47
C PHE A 135 2.20 -15.94 3.94
N GLY A 136 2.24 -17.03 4.71
CA GLY A 136 2.89 -18.28 4.30
C GLY A 136 4.38 -18.41 4.68
N ASN A 137 4.91 -17.45 5.45
CA ASN A 137 6.31 -17.50 5.92
C ASN A 137 6.44 -18.43 7.14
N ILE A 138 7.55 -19.16 7.23
CA ILE A 138 7.81 -20.05 8.38
C ILE A 138 8.24 -19.19 9.58
N ILE A 139 7.56 -19.36 10.70
CA ILE A 139 7.90 -18.68 11.96
C ILE A 139 8.99 -19.53 12.64
N THR A 140 10.24 -19.13 12.51
CA THR A 140 11.33 -19.65 13.33
C THR A 140 11.33 -18.89 14.66
N ASN A 141 11.08 -19.57 15.77
CA ASN A 141 11.06 -18.95 17.12
C ASN A 141 12.43 -18.42 17.61
N ASN A 142 13.45 -18.35 16.74
CA ASN A 142 14.72 -17.71 17.06
C ASN A 142 14.64 -16.22 16.71
N THR A 143 14.01 -15.45 17.57
CA THR A 143 14.21 -13.99 17.62
C THR A 143 14.68 -13.63 19.03
N GLN A 144 15.93 -13.99 19.33
CA GLN A 144 16.77 -13.08 20.09
C GLN A 144 17.38 -12.10 19.08
N GLU A 145 17.34 -10.83 19.45
CA GLU A 145 17.89 -9.70 18.71
C GLU A 145 19.29 -9.99 18.19
N ILE A 146 19.46 -10.05 16.88
CA ILE A 146 20.73 -9.74 16.25
C ILE A 146 20.44 -8.93 14.97
N LYS A 147 20.52 -7.60 15.09
CA LYS A 147 21.16 -6.80 14.05
C LYS A 147 22.60 -7.29 13.96
N ASN A 148 22.91 -8.21 13.06
CA ASN A 148 24.25 -8.39 12.52
C ASN A 148 24.07 -8.68 11.04
N GLU A 149 24.53 -7.72 10.26
CA GLU A 149 25.03 -7.97 8.92
C GLU A 149 26.02 -9.15 8.97
N ASN A 150 26.02 -9.95 7.89
CA ASN A 150 26.99 -11.01 7.56
C ASN A 150 26.63 -12.44 7.97
N GLU A 151 25.52 -12.97 7.44
CA GLU A 151 25.55 -14.35 6.90
C GLU A 151 25.33 -14.28 5.40
N SER A 152 26.41 -14.53 4.67
CA SER A 152 26.49 -14.51 3.22
C SER A 152 25.73 -15.71 2.63
N ASN A 153 24.41 -15.57 2.54
CA ASN A 153 23.63 -16.34 1.58
C ASN A 153 24.22 -16.05 0.19
N SER A 154 24.91 -17.05 -0.38
CA SER A 154 25.63 -16.93 -1.67
C SER A 154 24.72 -16.64 -2.87
N ASN A 155 23.41 -16.51 -2.64
CA ASN A 155 22.39 -16.23 -3.64
C ASN A 155 21.92 -14.76 -3.64
N GLU A 156 22.30 -13.94 -2.64
CA GLU A 156 21.92 -12.51 -2.60
C GLU A 156 22.87 -11.60 -3.39
N LEU A 157 24.06 -12.09 -3.76
CA LEU A 157 25.02 -11.36 -4.61
C LEU A 157 24.59 -11.28 -6.09
N LEU A 158 23.47 -11.89 -6.46
CA LEU A 158 22.93 -11.84 -7.83
C LEU A 158 22.18 -10.54 -8.14
N PHE A 159 21.78 -9.74 -7.13
CA PHE A 159 20.88 -8.60 -7.35
C PHE A 159 21.41 -7.22 -6.93
N SER A 160 22.62 -7.11 -6.37
CA SER A 160 23.14 -5.83 -5.84
C SER A 160 24.21 -5.13 -6.68
N SER A 161 24.50 -5.60 -7.89
CA SER A 161 25.59 -5.07 -8.72
C SER A 161 25.11 -4.14 -9.85
N THR A 162 24.32 -3.12 -9.51
CA THR A 162 24.23 -1.90 -10.36
C THR A 162 25.14 -0.84 -9.76
N LYS A 163 26.44 -0.90 -10.10
CA LYS A 163 27.37 0.22 -9.85
C LYS A 163 27.83 0.76 -11.19
N GLN A 164 27.55 2.05 -11.38
CA GLN A 164 27.80 2.85 -12.57
C GLN A 164 29.25 2.71 -13.05
N ILE A 165 29.42 2.41 -14.35
CA ILE A 165 30.72 2.44 -15.01
C ILE A 165 30.95 3.86 -15.54
N LYS A 166 32.06 4.47 -15.11
CA LYS A 166 32.59 5.73 -15.62
C LYS A 166 33.13 5.52 -17.04
N ASN A 167 32.76 6.42 -17.95
CA ASN A 167 33.37 6.56 -19.26
C ASN A 167 34.81 7.07 -19.14
N THR A 168 35.75 6.37 -19.76
CA THR A 168 37.05 6.92 -20.16
C THR A 168 37.26 6.63 -21.64
N ASN A 169 37.34 7.71 -22.42
CA ASN A 169 37.76 7.74 -23.81
C ASN A 169 39.22 7.31 -23.94
N ASN A 170 39.56 6.51 -24.96
CA ASN A 170 40.63 6.85 -25.92
C ASN A 170 40.81 5.75 -26.98
N THR A 171 40.94 6.23 -28.21
CA THR A 171 41.35 5.56 -29.44
C THR A 171 42.82 5.10 -29.38
N ILE A 172 43.12 3.90 -29.88
CA ILE A 172 44.21 3.53 -30.82
C ILE A 172 44.20 1.99 -30.98
N ASN A 173 44.20 1.52 -32.23
CA ASN A 173 44.14 0.12 -32.63
C ASN A 173 45.33 -0.70 -32.11
N ASN A 174 45.03 -1.80 -31.39
CA ASN A 174 45.90 -2.96 -31.18
C ASN A 174 45.01 -4.17 -30.84
N TYR A 175 44.83 -5.08 -31.80
CA TYR A 175 44.09 -6.33 -31.56
C TYR A 175 44.90 -7.20 -30.59
N LYS A 176 44.26 -7.70 -29.53
CA LYS A 176 44.87 -8.65 -28.60
C LYS A 176 44.63 -10.07 -29.10
N ASP A 177 45.63 -10.95 -28.98
CA ASP A 177 45.48 -12.39 -29.25
C ASP A 177 44.33 -12.95 -28.41
N THR A 178 43.51 -13.84 -29.00
CA THR A 178 42.29 -14.38 -28.38
C THR A 178 42.60 -15.13 -27.09
N LYS A 179 43.82 -15.67 -26.96
CA LYS A 179 44.33 -16.31 -25.73
C LYS A 179 44.56 -15.33 -24.58
N SER A 180 44.73 -14.04 -24.86
CA SER A 180 44.95 -13.00 -23.83
C SER A 180 43.64 -12.42 -23.28
N TYR A 181 42.48 -12.87 -23.76
CA TYR A 181 41.19 -12.34 -23.34
C TYR A 181 40.87 -12.78 -21.90
N LYS A 182 40.90 -11.81 -20.99
CA LYS A 182 40.36 -11.96 -19.63
C LYS A 182 39.00 -11.24 -19.60
N PRO A 183 37.88 -11.95 -19.46
CA PRO A 183 36.58 -11.30 -19.42
C PRO A 183 36.49 -10.38 -18.19
N SER A 184 36.45 -9.07 -18.41
CA SER A 184 36.20 -8.08 -17.37
C SER A 184 34.73 -7.71 -17.38
N GLY A 185 34.01 -8.12 -16.34
CA GLY A 185 32.58 -7.88 -16.16
C GLY A 185 32.10 -8.64 -14.93
N ASN A 186 30.94 -8.29 -14.39
CA ASN A 186 30.38 -9.02 -13.26
C ASN A 186 29.80 -10.35 -13.75
N LEU A 187 30.68 -11.33 -13.98
CA LEU A 187 30.32 -12.63 -14.52
C LEU A 187 29.47 -13.39 -13.49
N VAL A 188 28.32 -13.89 -13.93
CA VAL A 188 27.41 -14.74 -13.13
C VAL A 188 28.13 -16.00 -12.63
N TYR A 189 29.16 -16.45 -13.34
CA TYR A 189 29.97 -17.61 -12.99
C TYR A 189 31.41 -17.17 -12.69
N ASN A 190 31.80 -17.27 -11.42
CA ASN A 190 33.17 -17.05 -10.97
C ASN A 190 34.02 -18.30 -11.27
N ASN A 191 35.30 -18.13 -11.61
CA ASN A 191 36.25 -19.22 -11.81
C ASN A 191 36.31 -20.18 -10.61
N ASN A 192 36.13 -19.66 -9.39
CA ASN A 192 36.03 -20.46 -8.16
C ASN A 192 34.84 -21.45 -8.17
N LEU A 193 33.72 -21.07 -8.81
CA LEU A 193 32.55 -21.93 -8.96
C LEU A 193 32.80 -23.00 -10.02
N LEU A 194 33.49 -22.65 -11.11
CA LEU A 194 33.85 -23.59 -12.17
C LEU A 194 34.89 -24.62 -11.70
N GLU A 195 35.83 -24.26 -10.82
CA GLU A 195 36.77 -25.22 -10.22
C GLU A 195 36.07 -26.27 -9.37
N ARG A 196 35.01 -25.89 -8.63
CA ARG A 196 34.21 -26.84 -7.85
C ARG A 196 33.37 -27.80 -8.69
N LEU A 197 33.09 -27.47 -9.95
CA LEU A 197 32.33 -28.30 -10.88
C LEU A 197 33.21 -29.27 -11.67
N LYS A 198 34.53 -29.10 -11.63
CA LYS A 198 35.46 -30.08 -12.20
C LYS A 198 35.60 -31.22 -11.19
N VAL A 199 34.96 -32.35 -11.51
CA VAL A 199 35.16 -33.64 -10.85
C VAL A 199 36.56 -34.16 -11.18
#